data_AF-A0A529STS8-F1
#
_entry.id   AF-A0A529STS8-F1
#
_cell.length_a   1.000
_cell.length_b   1.000
_cell.length_c   1.000
_cell.angle_alpha   90.00
_cell.angle_beta   90.00
_cell.angle_gamma   90.00
#
_symmetry.space_group_name_H-M   'P 1'
#
loop_
_entity.id
_entity.type
_entity.pdbx_description
1 polymer ?
#
loop_
_entity_poly.entity_id
_entity_poly.type
_entity_poly.pdbx_seq_one_letter_code
_entity_poly.pdbx_strand_id
1 'polypeptide(L)' 'MIVAVIDIGKTNAKVALVDLATLSEIALRHIGNAPVRRAPYPHHDVEALWTFILSSLADLNRERRIDAISIT' A
#
# COMPACT_ATOMS: atom_id res chain seq x y z
N MET A 1 -16.20 -9.79 -0.95
CA MET A 1 -15.72 -8.75 -0.01
C MET A 1 -14.37 -8.30 -0.53
N ILE A 2 -14.23 -7.01 -0.78
CA ILE A 2 -13.04 -6.40 -1.36
C ILE A 2 -12.21 -5.80 -0.23
N VAL A 3 -11.00 -6.30 -0.06
CA VAL A 3 -10.07 -5.84 0.98
C VAL A 3 -8.88 -5.15 0.34
N ALA A 4 -8.54 -3.96 0.82
CA ALA A 4 -7.24 -3.36 0.53
C ALA A 4 -6.21 -3.86 1.54
N VAL A 5 -5.15 -4.50 1.07
CA VAL A 5 -4.03 -4.99 1.89
C VAL A 5 -2.83 -4.08 1.66
N ILE A 6 -2.36 -3.45 2.74
CA ILE A 6 -1.15 -2.65 2.77
C ILE A 6 -0.02 -3.54 3.27
N ASP A 7 1.06 -3.66 2.51
CA ASP A 7 2.27 -4.38 2.91
C ASP A 7 3.45 -3.42 2.81
N ILE A 8 4.07 -3.12 3.96
CA ILE A 8 5.20 -2.19 4.07
C ILE A 8 6.47 -3.01 4.34
N GLY A 9 7.04 -3.53 3.27
CA GLY A 9 8.34 -4.19 3.30
C GLY A 9 9.51 -3.22 3.45
N LYS A 10 10.69 -3.77 3.76
CA LYS A 10 11.94 -3.01 3.93
C LYS A 10 12.44 -2.32 2.65
N THR A 11 12.03 -2.79 1.47
CA THR A 11 12.53 -2.28 0.19
C THR A 11 11.41 -1.91 -0.78
N ASN A 12 10.18 -2.32 -0.50
CA ASN A 12 9.00 -2.00 -1.28
C ASN A 12 7.81 -1.83 -0.34
N ALA A 13 6.89 -0.94 -0.71
CA ALA A 13 5.57 -0.85 -0.13
C ALA A 13 4.52 -1.04 -1.22
N LYS A 14 3.40 -1.69 -0.88
CA LYS A 14 2.31 -1.94 -1.82
C LYS A 14 0.94 -1.82 -1.18
N VAL A 15 -0.04 -1.50 -2.02
CA VAL A 15 -1.47 -1.56 -1.71
C VAL A 15 -2.11 -2.47 -2.75
N ALA A 16 -2.57 -3.63 -2.31
CA ALA A 16 -3.24 -4.63 -3.15
C ALA A 16 -4.73 -4.65 -2.86
N LEU A 17 -5.54 -4.78 -3.89
CA LEU A 17 -6.98 -5.00 -3.76
C LEU A 17 -7.25 -6.50 -3.95
N VAL A 18 -7.87 -7.13 -2.97
CA VAL A 18 -8.11 -8.58 -2.94
C VAL A 18 -9.61 -8.85 -2.87
N ASP A 19 -10.12 -9.67 -3.78
CA ASP A 19 -11.46 -10.24 -3.67
C ASP A 19 -11.41 -11.55 -2.89
N LEU A 20 -12.01 -11.56 -1.70
CA LEU A 20 -12.04 -12.72 -0.83
C LEU A 20 -12.97 -13.84 -1.32
N ALA A 21 -13.92 -13.54 -2.22
CA ALA A 21 -14.79 -14.57 -2.78
C ALA A 21 -14.04 -15.48 -3.76
N THR A 22 -13.12 -14.89 -4.52
CA THR A 22 -12.33 -15.59 -5.55
C THR A 22 -10.88 -15.85 -5.12
N LEU A 23 -10.46 -15.30 -3.97
CA LEU A 23 -9.09 -15.32 -3.46
C LEU A 23 -8.07 -14.75 -4.46
N SER A 24 -8.47 -13.73 -5.23
CA SER A 24 -7.64 -13.14 -6.27
C SER A 24 -7.25 -11.71 -5.96
N GLU A 25 -6.00 -11.36 -6.24
CA GLU A 25 -5.56 -9.96 -6.36
C GLU A 25 -6.15 -9.38 -7.65
N ILE A 26 -6.93 -8.30 -7.51
CA ILE A 26 -7.63 -7.67 -8.63
C ILE A 26 -6.98 -6.34 -9.06
N ALA A 27 -6.16 -5.74 -8.20
CA ALA A 27 -5.35 -4.57 -8.53
C ALA A 27 -4.16 -4.44 -7.56
N LEU A 28 -3.08 -3.82 -8.03
CA LEU A 28 -1.87 -3.57 -7.26
C LEU A 28 -1.32 -2.17 -7.55
N ARG A 29 -0.86 -1.51 -6.49
CA ARG A 29 0.01 -0.33 -6.57
C ARG A 29 1.24 -0.63 -5.72
N HIS A 30 2.43 -0.21 -6.17
CA HIS A 30 3.65 -0.35 -5.40
C HIS A 30 4.60 0.81 -5.61
N ILE A 31 5.46 1.04 -4.63
CA ILE A 31 6.61 1.93 -4.71
C ILE A 31 7.83 1.28 -4.05
N GLY A 32 9.02 1.70 -4.49
CA GLY A 32 10.25 1.39 -3.75
C GLY A 32 10.24 2.07 -2.38
N ASN A 33 10.70 1.35 -1.36
CA ASN A 33 10.81 1.83 0.02
C ASN A 33 12.27 1.86 0.47
N ALA A 34 13.16 2.42 -0.35
CA ALA A 34 14.58 2.54 -0.02
C ALA A 34 14.77 3.49 1.18
N PRO A 35 15.64 3.14 2.15
CA PRO A 35 15.91 4.02 3.27
C PRO A 35 16.61 5.30 2.80
N VAL A 36 16.13 6.43 3.26
CA VAL A 36 16.77 7.72 3.10
C VAL A 36 17.98 7.78 4.03
N ARG A 37 19.16 8.02 3.46
CA ARG A 37 20.44 8.08 4.18
C ARG A 37 20.74 9.49 4.68
N ARG A 38 19.83 10.07 5.45
CA ARG A 38 20.01 11.38 6.11
C ARG A 38 20.21 11.17 7.62
N ALA A 39 20.82 12.14 8.30
CA ALA A 39 20.98 12.12 9.76
C ALA A 39 19.61 12.05 10.47
N PRO A 40 19.49 11.52 11.70
CA PRO A 40 20.55 10.92 12.53
C PRO A 40 20.89 9.47 12.15
N TYR A 41 19.98 8.74 11.50
CA TYR A 41 20.18 7.36 11.04
C TYR A 41 19.37 7.13 9.75
N PRO A 42 19.76 6.17 8.90
CA PRO A 42 18.92 5.79 7.76
C PRO A 42 17.50 5.43 8.20
N HIS A 43 16.51 6.00 7.52
CA HIS A 43 15.09 5.80 7.84
C HIS A 43 14.25 5.80 6.57
N HIS A 44 13.07 5.20 6.62
CA HIS A 44 12.12 5.25 5.51
C HIS A 44 11.53 6.65 5.34
N ASP A 45 11.21 7.00 4.09
CA ASP A 45 10.50 8.24 3.81
C ASP A 45 9.02 8.07 4.15
N VAL A 46 8.68 8.40 5.40
CA VAL A 46 7.31 8.22 5.95
C VAL A 46 6.29 9.07 5.19
N GLU A 47 6.66 10.27 4.78
CA GLU A 47 5.76 11.17 4.03
C GLU A 47 5.45 10.62 2.64
N ALA A 48 6.48 10.09 1.95
CA ALA A 48 6.28 9.43 0.66
C ALA A 48 5.40 8.18 0.79
N LEU A 49 5.62 7.35 1.82
CA LEU A 49 4.79 6.17 2.11
C LEU A 49 3.34 6.57 2.41
N TRP A 50 3.13 7.59 3.24
CA TRP A 50 1.81 8.08 3.60
C TRP A 50 1.05 8.60 2.39
N THR A 51 1.71 9.44 1.58
CA THR A 51 1.15 9.98 0.34
C THR A 51 0.77 8.85 -0.62
N PHE A 52 1.65 7.86 -0.80
CA PHE A 52 1.40 6.70 -1.64
C PHE A 52 0.21 5.85 -1.16
N ILE A 53 0.11 5.58 0.14
CA ILE A 53 -0.99 4.78 0.70
C ILE A 53 -2.32 5.51 0.48
N LEU A 54 -2.40 6.79 0.82
CA LEU A 54 -3.64 7.57 0.68
C LEU A 54 -4.08 7.70 -0.78
N SER A 55 -3.16 8.00 -1.70
CA SER A 55 -3.49 8.10 -3.13
C SER A 55 -3.92 6.75 -3.69
N SER A 56 -3.22 5.66 -3.35
CA SER A 56 -3.57 4.32 -3.79
C SER A 56 -4.95 3.90 -3.30
N LEU A 57 -5.26 4.13 -2.01
CA LEU A 57 -6.57 3.81 -1.45
C LEU A 57 -7.68 4.64 -2.12
N ALA A 58 -7.45 5.94 -2.36
CA ALA A 58 -8.42 6.80 -3.02
C ALA A 58 -8.69 6.35 -4.47
N ASP A 59 -7.65 6.02 -5.22
CA ASP A 59 -7.76 5.57 -6.62
C ASP A 59 -8.45 4.21 -6.70
N LEU A 60 -7.98 3.24 -5.90
CA LEU A 60 -8.56 1.90 -5.86
C LEU A 60 -10.02 1.92 -5.42
N ASN A 61 -10.37 2.73 -4.41
CA ASN A 61 -11.76 2.84 -3.95
C ASN A 61 -12.70 3.44 -5.02
N ARG A 62 -12.18 4.28 -5.92
CA ARG A 62 -12.94 4.79 -7.08
C ARG A 62 -13.17 3.72 -8.15
N GLU A 63 -12.21 2.83 -8.36
CA GLU A 63 -12.31 1.71 -9.30
C GLU A 63 -13.27 0.62 -8.77
N ARG A 64 -13.13 0.28 -7.49
CA ARG A 64 -13.91 -0.74 -6.77
C ARG A 64 -14.00 -0.36 -5.30
N ARG A 65 -15.23 -0.32 -4.77
CA ARG A 65 -15.46 0.02 -3.36
C ARG A 65 -14.71 -0.95 -2.44
N ILE A 66 -13.93 -0.39 -1.51
CA ILE A 66 -13.19 -1.13 -0.48
C ILE A 66 -14.12 -1.37 0.70
N ASP A 67 -14.23 -2.63 1.14
CA ASP A 67 -15.04 -3.02 2.30
C ASP A 67 -14.23 -2.98 3.61
N ALA A 68 -12.92 -3.26 3.53
CA ALA A 68 -12.01 -3.26 4.68
C ALA A 68 -10.56 -2.97 4.27
N ILE A 69 -9.75 -2.55 5.23
CA ILE A 69 -8.30 -2.34 5.08
C ILE A 69 -7.57 -3.25 6.06
N SER A 70 -6.53 -3.93 5.59
CA SER A 70 -5.61 -4.74 6.39
C SER A 70 -4.17 -4.25 6.18
N ILE A 71 -3.30 -4.42 7.18
CA ILE A 71 -1.88 -4.06 7.10
C ILE A 71 -0.99 -5.20 7.58
N THR A 72 0.15 -5.39 6.92
CA THR A 72 1.20 -6.37 7.28
C THR A 72 2.58 -5.75 7.29
#